data_AF-A0A0K0WV38-F1
#
_entry.id   AF-A0A0K0WV38-F1
#
_cell.length_a   1.000
_cell.length_b   1.000
_cell.length_c   1.000
_cell.angle_alpha   90.00
_cell.angle_beta   90.00
_cell.angle_gamma   90.00
#
_symmetry.space_group_name_H-M   'P 1'
#
loop_
_entity.id
_entity.type
_entity.pdbx_description
1 polymer ?
#
loop_
_entity_poly.entity_id
_entity_poly.type
_entity_poly.pdbx_seq_one_letter_code
_entity_poly.pdbx_strand_id
1 'polypeptide(L)'
;WTMVAGGGASVIYADTVVDLGYTDELANYGEYSGNPTTELTYAYTKTVLDLMTRKKDPLGRPKFLLIGGGIANFTDIAKTFTGIVQAIEEYKEKIAETNIEIFVRSGGPNY
;
A
#
# COMPACT_ATOMS: atom_id res chain seq x y z
N TRP A 1 3.93 4.17 5.05
CA TRP A 1 3.50 2.76 4.86
C TRP A 1 3.54 2.42 3.40
N THR A 2 3.97 1.21 3.06
CA THR A 2 4.15 0.79 1.67
C THR A 2 3.39 -0.51 1.38
N MET A 3 2.68 -0.52 0.26
CA MET A 3 2.07 -1.70 -0.34
C MET A 3 2.47 -1.73 -1.81
N VAL A 4 3.55 -2.45 -2.12
CA VAL A 4 4.18 -2.38 -3.44
C VAL A 4 4.08 -3.70 -4.17
N ALA A 5 3.63 -3.65 -5.42
CA ALA A 5 3.59 -4.81 -6.29
C ALA A 5 4.97 -5.11 -6.88
N GLY A 6 5.52 -6.29 -6.58
CA GLY A 6 6.80 -6.78 -7.10
C GLY A 6 8.00 -6.46 -6.20
N GLY A 7 8.80 -7.49 -5.89
CA GLY A 7 9.97 -7.36 -5.00
C GLY A 7 11.04 -6.35 -5.46
N GLY A 8 11.29 -6.21 -6.78
CA GLY A 8 12.21 -5.20 -7.27
C GLY A 8 11.68 -3.77 -7.08
N ALA A 9 10.38 -3.57 -7.31
CA ALA A 9 9.75 -2.27 -7.10
C ALA A 9 9.69 -1.91 -5.60
N SER A 10 9.42 -2.87 -4.71
CA SER A 10 9.38 -2.60 -3.27
C SER A 10 10.71 -2.09 -2.73
N VAL A 11 11.84 -2.60 -3.23
CA VAL A 11 13.18 -2.08 -2.89
C VAL A 11 13.32 -0.63 -3.36
N ILE A 12 13.03 -0.35 -4.64
CA ILE A 12 13.14 1.01 -5.19
C ILE A 12 12.28 2.02 -4.43
N TYR A 13 11.05 1.65 -4.04
CA TYR A 13 10.18 2.51 -3.23
C TYR A 13 10.79 2.77 -1.85
N ALA A 14 11.33 1.74 -1.18
CA ALA A 14 11.98 1.92 0.13
C ALA A 14 13.23 2.79 0.02
N ASP A 15 14.10 2.53 -0.97
CA ASP A 15 15.29 3.32 -1.25
C ASP A 15 14.93 4.79 -1.49
N THR A 16 13.89 5.06 -2.29
CA THR A 16 13.44 6.43 -2.57
C THR A 16 12.94 7.14 -1.31
N VAL A 17 12.19 6.45 -0.43
CA VAL A 17 11.74 7.03 0.85
C VAL A 17 12.93 7.40 1.74
N VAL A 18 13.92 6.50 1.80
CA VAL A 18 15.17 6.70 2.56
C VAL A 18 16.00 7.85 1.98
N ASP A 19 16.19 7.89 0.66
CA ASP A 19 16.95 8.93 -0.06
C ASP A 19 16.34 10.32 0.11
N LEU A 20 15.00 10.40 0.26
CA LEU A 20 14.29 11.64 0.55
C LEU A 20 14.34 12.05 2.03
N GLY A 21 15.03 11.28 2.88
CA GLY A 21 15.27 11.62 4.29
C GLY A 21 14.19 11.15 5.26
N TYR A 22 13.32 10.20 4.86
CA TYR A 22 12.20 9.72 5.67
C TYR A 22 12.44 8.32 6.27
N THR A 23 13.71 7.92 6.45
CA THR A 23 14.10 6.60 6.98
C THR A 23 13.38 6.26 8.29
N ASP A 24 13.37 7.18 9.26
CA ASP A 24 12.77 6.95 10.58
C ASP A 24 11.24 6.90 10.55
N GLU A 25 10.61 7.31 9.45
CA GLU A 25 9.16 7.31 9.23
C GLU A 25 8.68 6.11 8.39
N LEU A 26 9.61 5.30 7.84
CA LEU A 26 9.28 4.12 7.04
C LEU A 26 8.78 2.99 7.92
N ALA A 27 7.45 2.89 8.05
CA ALA A 27 6.80 1.96 8.97
C ALA A 27 6.93 0.46 8.61
N ASN A 28 7.12 0.12 7.34
CA ASN A 28 7.19 -1.28 6.89
C ASN A 28 7.98 -1.44 5.59
N TYR A 29 8.47 -2.66 5.36
CA TYR A 29 8.95 -3.14 4.07
C TYR A 29 8.23 -4.46 3.74
N GLY A 30 7.76 -4.59 2.51
CA GLY A 30 7.03 -5.78 2.05
C GLY A 30 6.51 -5.60 0.64
N GLU A 31 6.07 -6.70 0.05
CA GLU A 31 5.62 -6.75 -1.33
C GLU A 31 4.48 -7.74 -1.52
N TYR A 32 3.75 -7.60 -2.62
CA TYR A 32 2.91 -8.66 -3.16
C TYR A 32 3.24 -8.85 -4.64
N SER A 33 3.35 -10.10 -5.08
CA SER A 33 3.70 -10.41 -6.47
C SER A 33 3.19 -11.79 -6.88
N GLY A 34 3.46 -12.21 -8.12
CA GLY A 34 3.05 -13.53 -8.61
C GLY A 34 1.56 -13.66 -8.95
N ASN A 35 0.91 -12.56 -9.34
CA ASN A 35 -0.52 -12.51 -9.70
C ASN A 35 -1.46 -13.05 -8.61
N PRO A 36 -1.47 -12.45 -7.40
CA PRO A 36 -2.34 -12.91 -6.32
C PRO A 36 -3.82 -12.69 -6.65
N THR A 37 -4.69 -13.46 -6.00
CA THR A 37 -6.13 -13.31 -6.16
C THR A 37 -6.66 -12.06 -5.45
N THR A 38 -7.91 -11.71 -5.75
CA THR A 38 -8.65 -10.64 -5.06
C THR A 38 -8.66 -10.86 -3.55
N GLU A 39 -8.94 -12.08 -3.09
CA GLU A 39 -9.05 -12.43 -1.66
C GLU A 39 -7.71 -12.29 -0.93
N LEU A 40 -6.63 -12.73 -1.55
CA LEU A 40 -5.28 -12.59 -1.00
C LEU A 40 -4.88 -11.12 -0.92
N THR A 41 -5.16 -10.34 -1.97
CA THR A 41 -4.85 -8.92 -1.99
C THR A 41 -5.69 -8.15 -0.96
N TYR A 42 -6.97 -8.49 -0.81
CA TYR A 42 -7.85 -7.96 0.23
C TYR A 42 -7.29 -8.25 1.64
N ALA A 43 -6.95 -9.51 1.94
CA ALA A 43 -6.43 -9.90 3.25
C ALA A 43 -5.10 -9.21 3.60
N TYR A 44 -4.21 -9.07 2.61
CA TYR A 44 -2.96 -8.34 2.76
C TYR A 44 -3.22 -6.85 3.04
N THR A 45 -4.09 -6.21 2.24
CA THR A 45 -4.47 -4.80 2.41
C THR A 45 -5.08 -4.55 3.77
N LYS A 46 -6.01 -5.40 4.21
CA LYS A 46 -6.65 -5.33 5.52
C LYS A 46 -5.62 -5.37 6.66
N THR A 47 -4.61 -6.20 6.54
CA THR A 47 -3.54 -6.30 7.56
C THR A 47 -2.74 -5.01 7.65
N VAL A 48 -2.38 -4.40 6.51
CA VAL A 48 -1.67 -3.11 6.48
C VAL A 48 -2.55 -1.99 7.04
N LEU A 49 -3.81 -1.93 6.64
CA LEU A 49 -4.77 -0.93 7.11
C LEU A 49 -5.01 -1.06 8.62
N ASP A 50 -5.15 -2.28 9.16
CA ASP A 50 -5.24 -2.52 10.59
C ASP A 50 -4.04 -1.95 11.34
N LEU A 51 -2.83 -2.26 10.89
CA LEU A 51 -1.60 -1.81 11.54
C LEU A 51 -1.46 -0.28 11.52
N MET A 52 -1.73 0.36 10.38
CA MET A 52 -1.54 1.80 10.24
C MET A 52 -2.61 2.65 10.95
N THR A 53 -3.79 2.08 11.20
CA THR A 53 -4.93 2.75 11.86
C THR A 53 -4.98 2.57 13.40
N ARG A 54 -4.02 1.86 14.03
CA ARG A 54 -4.06 1.62 15.49
C ARG A 54 -3.90 2.87 16.36
N LYS A 55 -3.16 3.87 15.89
CA LYS A 55 -2.85 5.11 16.61
C LYS A 55 -2.73 6.26 15.63
N LYS A 56 -3.04 7.49 16.03
CA LYS A 56 -2.70 8.69 15.22
C LYS A 56 -1.19 8.96 15.27
N ASP A 57 -0.69 9.75 14.33
CA ASP A 57 0.68 10.27 14.43
C ASP A 57 0.80 11.13 15.72
N PRO A 58 1.88 10.98 16.52
CA PRO A 58 2.03 11.72 17.77
C PRO A 58 2.05 13.24 17.62
N LEU A 59 2.45 13.75 16.46
CA LEU A 59 2.53 15.17 16.15
C LEU A 59 1.30 15.66 15.34
N GLY A 60 0.30 14.80 15.14
CA GLY A 60 -0.92 15.13 14.40
C GLY A 60 -0.72 15.24 12.88
N ARG A 61 0.43 14.80 12.34
CA ARG A 61 0.73 14.83 10.91
C ARG A 61 -0.10 13.78 10.16
N PRO A 62 -0.36 13.96 8.84
CA PRO A 62 -0.92 12.91 8.03
C PRO A 62 0.01 11.70 7.94
N LYS A 63 -0.58 10.52 7.78
CA LYS A 63 0.14 9.29 7.46
C LYS A 63 -0.05 8.97 5.99
N PHE A 64 0.97 8.39 5.38
CA PHE A 64 0.95 8.08 3.95
C PHE A 64 0.94 6.57 3.69
N LEU A 65 0.00 6.10 2.87
CA LEU A 65 0.02 4.78 2.27
C LEU A 65 0.39 4.88 0.79
N LEU A 66 1.56 4.34 0.45
CA LEU A 66 2.04 4.27 -0.93
C LEU A 66 1.63 2.91 -1.53
N ILE A 67 0.61 2.92 -2.38
CA ILE A 67 0.18 1.77 -3.17
C ILE A 67 0.88 1.85 -4.53
N GLY A 68 1.99 1.13 -4.65
CA GLY A 68 2.94 1.28 -5.75
C GLY A 68 3.20 0.00 -6.52
N GLY A 69 4.03 0.10 -7.55
CA GLY A 69 4.52 -1.06 -8.27
C GLY A 69 5.19 -0.68 -9.59
N GLY A 70 5.94 -1.62 -10.16
CA GLY A 70 6.38 -1.54 -11.55
C GLY A 70 5.23 -1.69 -12.54
N ILE A 71 5.52 -1.75 -13.84
CA ILE A 71 4.52 -2.19 -14.83
C ILE A 71 4.51 -3.72 -14.78
N ALA A 72 3.39 -4.31 -14.37
CA ALA A 72 3.28 -5.76 -14.23
C ALA A 72 3.26 -6.45 -15.60
N ASN A 73 3.95 -7.60 -15.70
CA ASN A 73 3.97 -8.41 -16.92
C ASN A 73 2.71 -9.26 -17.09
N PHE A 74 2.19 -9.82 -15.99
CA PHE A 74 1.09 -10.80 -16.03
C PHE A 74 0.09 -10.68 -14.86
N THR A 75 0.36 -9.83 -13.87
CA THR A 75 -0.60 -9.58 -12.78
C THR A 75 -1.81 -8.84 -13.32
N ASP A 76 -3.01 -9.33 -12.99
CA ASP A 76 -4.27 -8.67 -13.32
C ASP A 76 -4.52 -7.49 -12.35
N ILE A 77 -4.32 -6.27 -12.83
CA ILE A 77 -4.41 -5.07 -11.99
C ILE A 77 -5.84 -4.87 -11.49
N ALA A 78 -6.86 -5.10 -12.33
CA ALA A 78 -8.25 -4.99 -11.94
C ALA A 78 -8.60 -5.91 -10.76
N LYS A 79 -8.14 -7.18 -10.77
CA LYS A 79 -8.40 -8.13 -9.66
C LYS A 79 -7.72 -7.73 -8.37
N THR A 80 -6.43 -7.39 -8.44
CA THR A 80 -5.68 -6.97 -7.24
C THR A 80 -6.28 -5.69 -6.65
N PHE A 81 -6.59 -4.69 -7.49
CA PHE A 81 -7.19 -3.45 -7.04
C PHE A 81 -8.62 -3.62 -6.53
N THR A 82 -9.40 -4.58 -7.05
CA THR A 82 -10.71 -4.93 -6.46
C THR A 82 -10.55 -5.31 -4.99
N GLY A 83 -9.56 -6.14 -4.64
CA GLY A 83 -9.31 -6.53 -3.26
C GLY A 83 -8.83 -5.37 -2.39
N ILE A 84 -7.98 -4.49 -2.94
CA ILE A 84 -7.52 -3.27 -2.27
C ILE A 84 -8.69 -2.34 -1.96
N VAL A 85 -9.55 -2.06 -2.95
CA VAL A 85 -10.72 -1.18 -2.80
C VAL A 85 -11.68 -1.73 -1.76
N GLN A 86 -11.95 -3.05 -1.76
CA GLN A 86 -12.80 -3.69 -0.75
C GLN A 86 -12.29 -3.44 0.67
N ALA A 87 -10.98 -3.57 0.90
CA ALA A 87 -10.39 -3.33 2.22
C ALA A 87 -10.40 -1.84 2.59
N ILE A 88 -10.15 -0.93 1.63
CA ILE A 88 -10.23 0.52 1.86
C ILE A 88 -11.66 0.93 2.24
N GLU A 89 -12.68 0.43 1.56
CA GLU A 89 -14.08 0.73 1.89
C GLU A 89 -14.44 0.23 3.29
N GLU A 90 -13.98 -0.96 3.69
CA GLU A 90 -14.18 -1.50 5.04
C GLU A 90 -13.50 -0.65 6.14
N TYR A 91 -12.35 -0.03 5.84
CA TYR A 91 -11.57 0.76 6.80
C TYR A 91 -11.76 2.27 6.65
N LYS A 92 -12.68 2.72 5.79
CA LYS A 92 -12.86 4.13 5.41
C LYS A 92 -12.96 5.08 6.61
N GLU A 93 -13.75 4.72 7.61
CA GLU A 93 -13.91 5.54 8.82
C GLU A 93 -12.60 5.67 9.60
N LYS A 94 -11.91 4.55 9.83
CA LYS A 94 -10.61 4.52 10.51
C LYS A 94 -9.54 5.29 9.74
N ILE A 95 -9.55 5.21 8.41
CA ILE A 95 -8.66 5.96 7.52
C ILE A 95 -8.84 7.47 7.72
N ALA A 96 -10.09 7.94 7.70
CA ALA A 96 -10.41 9.35 7.94
C ALA A 96 -10.03 9.79 9.36
N GLU A 97 -10.37 9.01 10.39
CA GLU A 97 -10.08 9.33 11.79
C GLU A 97 -8.58 9.42 12.08
N THR A 98 -7.77 8.63 11.38
CA THR A 98 -6.31 8.57 11.57
C THR A 98 -5.51 9.42 10.59
N ASN A 99 -6.18 10.25 9.79
CA ASN A 99 -5.58 11.21 8.86
C ASN A 99 -4.64 10.53 7.85
N ILE A 100 -5.12 9.47 7.19
CA ILE A 100 -4.35 8.72 6.20
C ILE A 100 -4.63 9.27 4.79
N GLU A 101 -3.55 9.56 4.06
CA GLU A 101 -3.55 9.88 2.64
C GLU A 101 -2.99 8.70 1.82
N ILE A 102 -3.64 8.39 0.71
CA ILE A 102 -3.32 7.23 -0.14
C ILE A 102 -2.83 7.72 -1.50
N PHE A 103 -1.62 7.30 -1.88
CA PHE A 103 -1.01 7.62 -3.18
C PHE A 103 -0.89 6.34 -3.99
N VAL A 104 -1.36 6.39 -5.25
CA VAL A 104 -1.47 5.21 -6.10
C VAL A 104 -0.67 5.39 -7.38
N ARG A 105 0.18 4.42 -7.69
CA ARG A 105 0.79 4.25 -9.02
C ARG A 105 0.90 2.77 -9.34
N SER A 106 0.19 2.32 -10.36
CA SER A 106 0.29 0.95 -10.88
C SER A 106 0.13 0.94 -12.39
N GLY A 107 0.62 -0.10 -13.06
CA GLY A 107 0.43 -0.34 -14.48
C GLY A 107 0.55 -1.82 -14.79
N GLY A 108 -0.05 -2.28 -15.88
CA GLY A 108 -0.06 -3.69 -16.27
C GLY A 108 -1.37 -4.08 -16.98
N PRO A 109 -1.64 -5.38 -17.13
CA PRO A 109 -2.91 -5.89 -17.66
C PRO A 109 -4.12 -5.34 -16.88
N ASN A 110 -5.08 -4.76 -17.59
CA ASN A 110 -6.33 -4.19 -17.04
C ASN A 110 -6.10 -3.11 -15.96
N TYR A 111 -5.09 -2.26 -16.12
CA TYR A 111 -4.84 -1.12 -15.23
C TYR A 111 -5.80 0.07 -15.46
#